data_AF-A0A314Z623-F1
#
_entry.id   AF-A0A314Z623-F1
#
_cell.length_a   1.000
_cell.length_b   1.000
_cell.length_c   1.000
_cell.angle_alpha   90.00
_cell.angle_beta   90.00
_cell.angle_gamma   90.00
#
_symmetry.space_group_name_H-M   'P 1'
#
loop_
_entity.id
_entity.type
_entity.pdbx_description
1 polymer ?
#
loop_
_entity_poly.entity_id
_entity_poly.type
_entity_poly.pdbx_seq_one_letter_code
_entity_poly.pdbx_strand_id
1 'polypeptide(L)'
;MTPESDPNNIVDLESDTQGFESCQVDDVSPSSSCPKRRNQKPSDIPPPKKRGTTNVLADSVAKMASSLEHFINSTTQKLDPTEVYNEVIAIPDLSPNEQLKACSWFIENEKQFLMLKTIPTERKKGMVLMFISPKA
;
A
#
# COMPACT_ATOMS: atom_id res chain seq x y z
N MET A 1 32.75 -21.08 31.19
CA MET A 1 32.59 -20.00 32.18
C MET A 1 31.28 -19.30 31.87
N THR A 2 30.23 -19.70 32.55
CA THR A 2 28.88 -19.10 32.58
C THR A 2 28.69 -18.46 33.95
N PRO A 3 28.27 -17.19 34.06
CA PRO A 3 27.66 -16.66 35.28
C PRO A 3 26.13 -16.70 35.11
N GLU A 4 25.45 -17.62 35.79
CA GLU A 4 24.75 -17.44 37.08
C GLU A 4 23.51 -16.52 36.99
N SER A 5 22.35 -17.19 37.01
CA SER A 5 21.00 -16.60 37.06
C SER A 5 20.66 -16.18 38.49
N ASP A 6 20.21 -14.93 38.65
CA ASP A 6 19.79 -14.34 39.92
C ASP A 6 18.31 -14.70 40.23
N PRO A 7 17.99 -15.33 41.38
CA PRO A 7 16.65 -15.87 41.66
C PRO A 7 15.71 -14.93 42.46
N ASN A 8 15.79 -13.60 42.31
CA ASN A 8 15.02 -12.66 43.16
C ASN A 8 14.26 -11.56 42.40
N ASN A 9 13.26 -11.92 41.60
CA ASN A 9 12.19 -10.97 41.28
C ASN A 9 10.83 -11.66 41.18
N ILE A 10 10.34 -12.13 42.32
CA ILE A 10 8.92 -12.45 42.50
C ILE A 10 8.24 -11.14 42.87
N VAL A 11 7.56 -10.53 41.90
CA VAL A 11 6.49 -9.56 42.17
C VAL A 11 5.20 -10.30 41.87
N ASP A 12 4.60 -10.80 42.95
CA ASP A 12 3.19 -11.16 43.01
C ASP A 12 2.38 -9.86 42.95
N LEU A 13 1.63 -9.68 41.87
CA LEU A 13 0.60 -8.66 41.80
C LEU A 13 -0.59 -9.17 41.02
N GLU A 14 -1.45 -9.84 41.78
CA GLU A 14 -2.88 -9.60 41.83
C GLU A 14 -3.70 -9.99 40.60
N SER A 15 -4.62 -10.90 40.89
CA SER A 15 -5.60 -11.45 39.99
C SER A 15 -6.68 -10.40 39.69
N ASP A 16 -6.56 -9.70 38.55
CA ASP A 16 -7.70 -8.98 37.99
C ASP A 16 -8.60 -9.98 37.22
N THR A 17 -9.26 -10.84 37.98
CA THR A 17 -10.54 -11.43 37.58
C THR A 17 -11.58 -10.33 37.51
N GLN A 18 -11.58 -9.56 36.43
CA GLN A 18 -12.65 -8.64 36.14
C GLN A 18 -13.83 -9.46 35.60
N GLY A 19 -14.87 -9.53 36.43
CA GLY A 19 -16.01 -10.40 36.29
C GLY A 19 -16.66 -10.35 34.92
N PHE A 20 -16.72 -11.51 34.29
CA PHE A 20 -17.84 -11.82 33.41
C PHE A 20 -19.09 -11.87 34.30
N GLU A 21 -19.81 -10.76 34.36
CA GLU A 21 -21.21 -10.78 34.75
C GLU A 21 -21.90 -11.82 33.89
N SER A 22 -22.24 -12.94 34.53
CA SER A 22 -23.12 -13.96 33.99
C SER A 22 -24.44 -13.29 33.66
N CYS A 23 -24.69 -13.00 32.38
CA CYS A 23 -26.04 -12.67 31.92
C CYS A 23 -26.92 -13.89 32.21
N GLN A 24 -27.61 -13.84 33.35
CA GLN A 24 -28.64 -14.79 33.73
C GLN A 24 -29.70 -14.76 32.64
N VAL A 25 -29.72 -15.78 31.78
CA VAL A 25 -30.81 -15.99 30.84
C VAL A 25 -31.98 -16.51 31.66
N ASP A 26 -32.89 -15.62 32.04
CA ASP A 26 -34.20 -16.05 32.52
C ASP A 26 -34.88 -16.79 31.37
N ASP A 27 -35.12 -18.08 31.60
CA ASP A 27 -35.92 -18.97 30.76
C ASP A 27 -37.38 -18.49 30.79
N VAL A 28 -37.68 -17.45 30.00
CA VAL A 28 -39.05 -17.01 29.78
C VAL A 28 -39.64 -17.88 28.69
N SER A 29 -40.14 -19.04 29.11
CA SER A 29 -41.03 -19.88 28.31
C SER A 29 -42.23 -19.06 27.83
N PRO A 30 -42.43 -18.83 26.51
CA PRO A 30 -43.63 -18.16 26.05
C PRO A 30 -44.74 -19.21 25.95
N SER A 31 -45.34 -19.52 27.09
CA SER A 31 -46.72 -20.02 27.07
C SER A 31 -47.62 -18.82 26.78
N SER A 32 -47.96 -18.59 25.51
CA SER A 32 -49.07 -17.69 25.19
C SER A 32 -49.83 -18.15 23.96
N SER A 33 -51.04 -18.60 24.26
CA SER A 33 -52.20 -18.89 23.40
C SER A 33 -52.23 -18.10 22.08
N CYS A 34 -52.34 -18.81 20.96
CA CYS A 34 -52.61 -18.24 19.64
C CYS A 34 -54.11 -17.86 19.51
N PRO A 35 -54.49 -16.57 19.34
CA PRO A 35 -55.82 -16.24 18.85
C PRO A 35 -55.81 -16.39 17.33
N LYS A 36 -56.54 -17.38 16.85
CA LYS A 36 -56.85 -17.61 15.43
C LYS A 36 -57.52 -16.37 14.85
N ARG A 37 -56.82 -15.59 14.00
CA ARG A 37 -57.42 -14.46 13.27
C ARG A 37 -57.23 -14.55 11.76
N ARG A 38 -58.27 -15.11 11.14
CA ARG A 38 -58.96 -14.70 9.91
C ARG A 38 -58.07 -14.30 8.72
N ASN A 39 -58.08 -15.18 7.71
CA ASN A 39 -57.67 -14.92 6.32
C ASN A 39 -58.05 -13.50 5.85
N GLN A 40 -57.06 -12.64 5.70
CA GLN A 40 -57.12 -11.47 4.82
C GLN A 40 -56.06 -11.66 3.74
N LYS A 41 -56.46 -11.49 2.47
CA LYS A 41 -55.53 -11.52 1.33
C LYS A 41 -54.46 -10.44 1.53
N PRO A 42 -53.17 -10.71 1.32
CA PRO A 42 -52.17 -9.68 1.27
C PRO A 42 -52.50 -8.76 0.09
N SER A 43 -52.71 -7.47 0.38
CA SER A 43 -52.68 -6.43 -0.65
C SER A 43 -51.31 -6.45 -1.31
N ASP A 44 -51.27 -6.44 -2.64
CA ASP A 44 -50.08 -6.22 -3.47
C ASP A 44 -49.49 -4.83 -3.12
N ILE A 45 -48.60 -4.80 -2.13
CA ILE A 45 -47.75 -3.64 -1.87
C ILE A 45 -46.44 -3.93 -2.62
N PRO A 46 -46.12 -3.15 -3.68
CA PRO A 46 -44.83 -3.31 -4.35
C PRO A 46 -43.72 -3.12 -3.31
N PRO A 47 -42.70 -4.01 -3.28
CA PRO A 47 -41.59 -3.84 -2.35
C PRO A 47 -40.94 -2.46 -2.59
N PRO A 48 -40.58 -1.73 -1.52
CA PRO A 48 -39.93 -0.45 -1.67
C PRO A 48 -38.68 -0.63 -2.52
N LYS A 49 -38.56 0.17 -3.59
CA LYS A 49 -37.37 0.20 -4.43
C LYS A 49 -36.17 0.42 -3.51
N LYS A 50 -35.29 -0.58 -3.37
CA LYS A 50 -34.03 -0.45 -2.65
C LYS A 50 -33.27 0.71 -3.30
N ARG A 51 -33.29 1.89 -2.67
CA ARG A 51 -32.32 2.92 -3.01
C ARG A 51 -30.97 2.30 -2.73
N GLY A 52 -30.11 2.25 -3.76
CA GLY A 52 -28.77 1.72 -3.61
C GLY A 52 -28.06 2.50 -2.51
N THR A 53 -27.87 1.86 -1.36
CA THR A 53 -26.96 2.38 -0.33
C THR A 53 -25.57 2.28 -0.93
N THR A 54 -24.98 3.42 -1.29
CA THR A 54 -23.55 3.50 -1.59
C THR A 54 -22.81 2.99 -0.38
N ASN A 55 -22.16 1.84 -0.53
CA ASN A 55 -21.44 1.22 0.56
C ASN A 55 -20.13 1.99 0.74
N VAL A 56 -20.14 2.98 1.62
CA VAL A 56 -19.00 3.87 1.90
C VAL A 56 -17.72 3.09 2.21
N LEU A 57 -17.84 1.90 2.81
CA LEU A 57 -16.70 1.00 3.02
C LEU A 57 -16.15 0.45 1.71
N ALA A 58 -17.01 0.01 0.80
CA ALA A 58 -16.60 -0.47 -0.52
C ALA A 58 -15.93 0.65 -1.34
N ASP A 59 -16.49 1.86 -1.31
CA ASP A 59 -15.90 3.02 -1.99
C ASP A 59 -14.54 3.41 -1.39
N SER A 60 -14.39 3.27 -0.06
CA SER A 60 -13.12 3.55 0.62
C SER A 60 -12.05 2.51 0.27
N VAL A 61 -12.40 1.22 0.23
CA VAL A 61 -11.50 0.15 -0.21
C VAL A 61 -11.09 0.34 -1.66
N ALA A 62 -12.04 0.69 -2.54
CA ALA A 62 -11.75 1.00 -3.94
C ALA A 62 -10.76 2.17 -4.07
N LYS A 63 -10.94 3.26 -3.31
CA LYS A 63 -10.01 4.39 -3.30
C LYS A 63 -8.62 3.99 -2.80
N MET A 64 -8.52 3.16 -1.76
CA MET A 64 -7.23 2.66 -1.27
C MET A 64 -6.55 1.77 -2.32
N ALA A 65 -7.29 0.87 -2.96
CA ALA A 65 -6.77 0.03 -4.04
C ALA A 65 -6.25 0.87 -5.20
N SER A 66 -7.04 1.85 -5.69
CA SER A 66 -6.61 2.77 -6.74
C SER A 66 -5.40 3.61 -6.33
N SER A 67 -5.32 4.05 -5.07
CA SER A 67 -4.16 4.78 -4.56
C SER A 67 -2.90 3.91 -4.57
N LEU A 68 -3.02 2.62 -4.23
CA LEU A 68 -1.91 1.68 -4.25
C LEU A 68 -1.47 1.35 -5.68
N GLU A 69 -2.41 1.09 -6.58
CA GLU A 69 -2.13 0.89 -8.01
C GLU A 69 -1.41 2.09 -8.60
N HIS A 70 -1.89 3.31 -8.31
CA HIS A 70 -1.25 4.54 -8.74
C HIS A 70 0.18 4.65 -8.17
N PHE A 71 0.37 4.32 -6.89
CA PHE A 71 1.69 4.32 -6.27
C PHE A 71 2.64 3.33 -6.97
N ILE A 72 2.24 2.08 -7.15
CA ILE A 72 3.04 1.06 -7.82
C ILE A 72 3.38 1.50 -9.25
N ASN A 73 2.38 1.95 -10.01
CA ASN A 73 2.58 2.41 -11.39
C ASN A 73 3.54 3.61 -11.46
N SER A 74 3.46 4.55 -10.51
CA SER A 74 4.40 5.67 -10.44
C SER A 74 5.83 5.25 -10.07
N THR A 75 5.99 4.17 -9.30
CA THR A 75 7.32 3.64 -8.92
C THR A 75 7.90 2.63 -9.91
N THR A 76 7.08 2.15 -10.86
CA THR A 76 7.47 1.13 -11.85
C THR A 76 7.45 1.67 -13.28
N GLN A 77 7.22 2.98 -13.47
CA GLN A 77 7.28 3.61 -14.78
C GLN A 77 8.69 3.39 -15.35
N LYS A 78 8.77 2.55 -16.38
CA LYS A 78 10.05 2.29 -17.04
C LYS A 78 10.46 3.54 -17.82
N LEU A 79 11.72 3.93 -17.67
CA LEU A 79 12.37 4.95 -18.48
C LEU A 79 12.25 4.60 -19.97
N ASP A 80 11.92 5.61 -20.79
CA ASP A 80 11.98 5.47 -22.24
C ASP A 80 13.46 5.39 -22.67
N PRO A 81 13.92 4.26 -23.26
CA PRO A 81 15.29 4.13 -23.72
C PRO A 81 15.68 5.19 -24.76
N THR A 82 14.70 5.67 -25.54
CA THR A 82 14.91 6.72 -26.54
C THR A 82 15.23 8.06 -25.88
N GLU A 83 14.54 8.38 -24.79
CA GLU A 83 14.79 9.56 -23.98
C GLU A 83 16.18 9.52 -23.35
N VAL A 84 16.57 8.37 -22.78
CA VAL A 84 17.92 8.17 -22.24
C VAL A 84 18.98 8.42 -23.32
N TYR A 85 18.79 7.82 -24.49
CA TYR A 85 19.71 7.97 -25.60
C TYR A 85 19.86 9.44 -26.02
N ASN A 86 18.75 10.13 -26.26
CA ASN A 86 18.73 11.53 -26.67
C ASN A 86 19.42 12.45 -25.66
N GLU A 87 19.19 12.22 -24.37
CA GLU A 87 19.79 13.00 -23.30
C GLU A 87 21.30 12.77 -23.22
N VAL A 88 21.76 11.53 -23.40
CA VAL A 88 23.19 11.16 -23.35
C VAL A 88 23.95 11.69 -24.56
N ILE A 89 23.40 11.59 -25.78
CA ILE A 89 24.07 12.10 -26.98
C ILE A 89 24.17 13.64 -27.01
N ALA A 90 23.28 14.32 -26.29
CA ALA A 90 23.30 15.77 -26.17
C ALA A 90 24.48 16.26 -25.31
N ILE A 91 25.09 15.38 -24.50
CA ILE A 91 26.22 15.75 -23.63
C ILE A 91 27.49 15.90 -24.48
N PRO A 92 28.12 17.09 -24.48
CA PRO A 92 29.33 17.31 -25.26
C PRO A 92 30.49 16.46 -24.75
N ASP A 93 31.40 16.16 -25.66
CA ASP A 93 32.69 15.50 -25.39
C ASP A 93 32.61 14.10 -24.74
N LEU A 94 31.47 13.40 -24.83
CA LEU A 94 31.41 11.96 -24.54
C LEU A 94 31.81 11.17 -25.79
N SER A 95 32.75 10.25 -25.63
CA SER A 95 33.08 9.28 -26.68
C SER A 95 31.93 8.28 -26.90
N PRO A 96 31.82 7.65 -28.08
CA PRO A 96 30.75 6.68 -28.36
C PRO A 96 30.67 5.52 -27.34
N ASN A 97 31.82 5.09 -26.81
CA ASN A 97 31.88 4.05 -25.80
C ASN A 97 31.35 4.54 -24.43
N GLU A 98 31.67 5.78 -24.05
CA GLU A 98 31.13 6.38 -22.82
C GLU A 98 29.62 6.61 -22.95
N GLN A 99 29.15 7.03 -24.12
CA GLN A 99 27.71 7.15 -24.40
C GLN A 99 27.00 5.81 -24.24
N LEU A 100 27.54 4.74 -24.83
CA LEU A 100 26.94 3.40 -24.72
C LEU A 100 26.88 2.92 -23.25
N LYS A 101 27.98 3.10 -22.51
CA LYS A 101 28.03 2.75 -21.07
C LYS A 101 27.05 3.58 -20.26
N ALA A 102 26.95 4.88 -20.55
CA ALA A 102 26.02 5.78 -19.87
C ALA A 102 24.56 5.38 -20.14
N CYS A 103 24.20 5.12 -21.40
CA CYS A 103 22.87 4.64 -21.77
C CYS A 103 22.51 3.35 -21.01
N SER A 104 23.39 2.35 -21.04
CA SER A 104 23.17 1.08 -20.33
C SER A 104 22.98 1.31 -18.83
N TRP A 105 23.79 2.18 -18.23
CA TRP A 105 23.73 2.43 -16.79
C TRP A 105 22.46 3.20 -16.40
N PHE A 106 22.08 4.24 -17.14
CA PHE A 106 20.92 5.07 -16.80
C PHE A 106 19.56 4.39 -17.02
N ILE A 107 19.46 3.45 -17.97
CA ILE A 107 18.26 2.62 -18.15
C ILE A 107 17.91 1.85 -16.87
N GLU A 108 18.93 1.41 -16.12
CA GLU A 108 18.76 0.69 -14.85
C GLU A 108 18.68 1.61 -13.63
N ASN A 109 19.05 2.88 -13.78
CA ASN A 109 19.21 3.84 -12.67
C ASN A 109 18.35 5.10 -12.87
N GLU A 110 17.04 4.92 -12.88
CA GLU A 110 16.07 5.98 -13.19
C GLU A 110 16.24 7.25 -12.36
N LYS A 111 16.36 7.11 -11.04
CA LYS A 111 16.50 8.29 -10.15
C LYS A 111 17.72 9.13 -10.51
N GLN A 112 18.81 8.48 -10.93
CA GLN A 112 20.04 9.16 -11.30
C GLN A 112 19.93 9.82 -12.67
N PHE A 113 19.19 9.19 -13.59
CA PHE A 113 18.85 9.81 -14.87
C PHE A 113 17.98 11.05 -14.69
N LEU A 114 16.92 10.96 -13.86
CA LEU A 114 16.07 12.11 -13.52
C LEU A 114 16.88 13.25 -12.89
N MET A 115 17.82 12.92 -12.00
CA MET A 115 18.74 13.92 -11.44
C MET A 115 19.64 14.53 -12.52
N LEU A 116 20.18 13.72 -13.43
CA LEU A 116 21.02 14.20 -14.53
C LEU A 116 20.30 15.25 -15.38
N LYS A 117 19.01 15.05 -15.67
CA LYS A 117 18.18 16.00 -16.45
C LYS A 117 18.05 17.37 -15.82
N THR A 118 18.20 17.49 -14.50
CA THR A 118 18.13 18.78 -13.79
C THR A 118 19.39 19.64 -13.99
N ILE A 119 20.47 19.05 -14.50
CA ILE A 119 21.77 19.69 -14.64
C ILE A 119 21.87 20.30 -16.04
N PRO A 120 22.51 21.47 -16.21
CA PRO A 120 22.83 22.00 -17.54
C PRO A 120 23.71 21.04 -18.33
N THR A 121 23.46 20.89 -19.63
CA THR A 121 24.09 19.89 -20.49
C THR A 121 25.62 19.98 -20.50
N GLU A 122 26.18 21.19 -20.42
CA GLU A 122 27.63 21.46 -20.40
C GLU A 122 28.31 20.95 -19.13
N ARG A 123 27.54 20.69 -18.06
CA ARG A 123 28.04 20.24 -16.76
C ARG A 123 27.79 18.75 -16.49
N LYS A 124 27.05 18.06 -17.36
CA LYS A 124 26.69 16.65 -17.17
C LYS A 124 27.87 15.70 -17.28
N LYS A 125 28.86 16.01 -18.15
CA LYS A 125 29.94 15.07 -18.50
C LYS A 125 30.66 14.50 -17.28
N GLY A 126 31.17 15.35 -16.39
CA GLY A 126 31.91 14.87 -15.21
C GLY A 126 31.09 13.92 -14.34
N MET A 127 29.80 14.20 -14.19
CA MET A 127 28.88 13.36 -13.43
C MET A 127 28.58 12.03 -14.10
N VAL A 128 28.33 12.03 -15.41
CA VAL A 128 28.16 10.79 -16.18
C VAL A 128 29.40 9.91 -16.06
N LEU A 129 30.60 10.49 -16.19
CA LEU A 129 31.85 9.75 -16.05
C LEU A 129 32.01 9.13 -14.65
N MET A 130 31.60 9.82 -13.58
CA MET A 130 31.59 9.24 -12.23
C MET A 130 30.66 8.02 -12.13
N PHE A 131 29.50 8.04 -12.79
CA PHE A 131 28.55 6.92 -12.73
C PHE A 131 29.00 5.69 -13.51
N ILE A 132 29.62 5.88 -14.68
CA ILE A 132 30.04 4.78 -15.56
C ILE A 132 31.46 4.27 -15.28
N SER A 133 32.17 4.91 -14.36
CA SER A 133 33.52 4.48 -13.98
C SER A 133 33.48 3.13 -13.25
N PRO A 134 34.51 2.27 -13.42
CA PRO A 134 34.62 1.04 -12.66
C PRO A 134 34.61 1.32 -11.16
N LYS A 135 33.87 0.53 -10.38
CA LYS A 135 34.05 0.51 -8.92
C LYS A 135 35.40 -0.14 -8.62
N ALA A 136 36.19 0.53 -7.78
CA ALA A 136 37.46 0.01 -7.27
C ALA A 136 37.26 -1.23 -6.39
#